data_AF-A0A2R7R3L0-F1
#
_entry.id   AF-A0A2R7R3L0-F1
#
_cell.length_a   1.000
_cell.length_b   1.000
_cell.length_c   1.000
_cell.angle_alpha   90.00
_cell.angle_beta   90.00
_cell.angle_gamma   90.00
#
_symmetry.space_group_name_H-M   'P 1'
#
loop_
_entity.id
_entity.type
_entity.pdbx_description
1 polymer ?
#
loop_
_entity_poly.entity_id
_entity_poly.type
_entity_poly.pdbx_seq_one_letter_code
_entity_poly.pdbx_strand_id
1 'polypeptide(L)' 'MKNAGMPDWRAWLAVAAGGLIGTELRYALGLVFPESAGQVPWTTLGINVAGSFVLAVLTTLW' A
#
# COMPACT_ATOMS: atom_id res chain seq x y z
N MET A 1 27.93 -11.95 -8.16
CA MET A 1 26.51 -11.75 -7.80
C MET A 1 26.29 -12.40 -6.45
N LYS A 2 25.93 -11.66 -5.39
CA LYS A 2 25.59 -12.28 -4.10
C LYS A 2 24.32 -13.12 -4.33
N ASN A 3 24.36 -14.40 -3.98
CA ASN A 3 23.14 -15.21 -3.90
C ASN A 3 22.21 -14.49 -2.91
N ALA A 4 21.10 -13.95 -3.42
CA ALA A 4 20.06 -13.42 -2.55
C ALA A 4 19.45 -14.63 -1.83
N GLY A 5 19.92 -14.89 -0.62
CA GLY A 5 19.28 -15.85 0.27
C GLY A 5 17.81 -15.47 0.43
N MET A 6 16.95 -16.48 0.56
CA MET A 6 15.51 -16.28 0.72
C MET A 6 15.24 -15.29 1.87
N PRO A 7 14.32 -14.33 1.72
CA PRO A 7 14.02 -13.36 2.78
C PRO A 7 13.65 -14.06 4.09
N ASP A 8 14.14 -13.52 5.21
CA ASP A 8 13.80 -14.00 6.55
C ASP A 8 12.28 -14.01 6.78
N TRP A 9 11.76 -14.91 7.60
CA TRP A 9 10.31 -15.04 7.89
C TRP A 9 9.72 -13.74 8.44
N ARG A 10 10.54 -12.94 9.13
CA ARG A 10 10.17 -11.60 9.62
C ARG A 10 9.79 -10.65 8.48
N ALA A 11 10.49 -10.73 7.34
CA ALA A 11 10.17 -9.93 6.17
C ALA A 11 8.82 -10.35 5.58
N TRP A 12 8.56 -11.66 5.51
CA TRP A 12 7.27 -12.17 5.08
C TRP A 12 6.12 -11.74 6.00
N LEU A 13 6.31 -11.76 7.31
CA LEU A 13 5.31 -11.24 8.25
C LEU A 13 5.08 -9.74 8.11
N ALA A 14 6.14 -8.95 7.88
CA ALA A 14 5.99 -7.52 7.64
C ALA A 14 5.18 -7.25 6.35
N VAL A 15 5.43 -8.01 5.29
CA VAL A 15 4.66 -7.94 4.05
C VAL A 15 3.21 -8.36 4.28
N ALA A 16 2.97 -9.45 5.01
CA ALA A 16 1.62 -9.93 5.30
C ALA A 16 0.82 -8.92 6.13
N ALA A 17 1.43 -8.35 7.18
CA ALA A 17 0.80 -7.32 8.01
C ALA A 17 0.51 -6.05 7.22
N GLY A 18 1.48 -5.57 6.43
CA GLY A 18 1.29 -4.40 5.57
C GLY A 18 0.22 -4.63 4.49
N GLY A 19 0.20 -5.82 3.90
CA GLY A 19 -0.80 -6.22 2.90
C GLY A 19 -2.21 -6.30 3.48
N LEU A 20 -2.37 -6.88 4.68
CA LEU A 20 -3.64 -6.93 5.39
C LEU A 20 -4.15 -5.51 5.67
N ILE A 21 -3.34 -4.68 6.34
CA ILE A 21 -3.73 -3.31 6.72
C ILE A 21 -4.05 -2.46 5.48
N GLY A 22 -3.19 -2.51 4.45
CA GLY A 22 -3.36 -1.71 3.24
C GLY A 22 -4.58 -2.11 2.41
N THR A 23 -4.86 -3.41 2.31
CA THR A 23 -6.00 -3.92 1.55
C THR A 23 -7.32 -3.58 2.24
N GLU A 24 -7.42 -3.82 3.55
CA GLU A 24 -8.61 -3.49 4.33
C GLU A 24 -8.88 -1.98 4.35
N LEU A 25 -7.84 -1.15 4.49
CA LEU A 25 -7.98 0.30 4.42
C LEU A 25 -8.50 0.75 3.04
N ARG A 26 -7.94 0.21 1.96
CA ARG A 26 -8.40 0.52 0.60
C ARG A 26 -9.85 0.09 0.38
N TYR A 27 -10.21 -1.11 0.85
CA TYR A 27 -11.57 -1.63 0.75
C TYR A 27 -12.56 -0.76 1.52
N ALA A 28 -12.28 -0.48 2.79
CA ALA A 28 -13.13 0.35 3.64
C ALA A 28 -13.31 1.76 3.07
N LEU A 29 -12.24 2.40 2.58
CA LEU A 29 -12.34 3.70 1.93
C LEU A 29 -13.21 3.65 0.67
N GLY A 30 -13.14 2.58 -0.12
CA GLY A 30 -14.02 2.39 -1.27
C GLY A 30 -15.50 2.21 -0.91
N LEU A 31 -15.80 1.69 0.28
CA LEU A 31 -17.17 1.61 0.80
C LEU A 31 -17.67 2.96 1.34
N VAL A 32 -16.81 3.69 2.05
CA VAL A 32 -17.15 4.99 2.66
C VAL A 32 -17.27 6.10 1.62
N PHE A 33 -16.44 6.05 0.57
CA PHE A 33 -16.41 7.01 -0.51
C PHE A 33 -16.63 6.31 -1.87
N PRO A 34 -17.88 5.95 -2.20
CA PRO A 34 -18.18 5.26 -3.45
C PRO A 34 -17.88 6.14 -4.66
N GLU A 35 -17.13 5.58 -5.62
CA GLU A 35 -16.83 6.26 -6.89
C GLU A 35 -17.89 5.96 -7.94
N SER A 36 -18.28 6.98 -8.71
CA SER A 36 -19.21 6.83 -9.83
C SER A 36 -18.49 6.55 -11.14
N ALA A 37 -19.06 5.67 -11.97
CA ALA A 37 -18.53 5.39 -13.29
C ALA A 37 -18.51 6.66 -14.18
N GLY A 38 -17.41 6.87 -14.90
CA GLY A 38 -17.23 8.04 -15.78
C GLY A 38 -16.71 9.30 -15.08
N GLN A 39 -16.44 9.25 -13.77
CA GLN A 39 -15.79 10.32 -13.03
C GLN A 39 -14.34 9.95 -12.67
N VAL A 40 -13.55 10.96 -12.28
CA VAL A 40 -12.20 10.74 -11.74
C VAL A 40 -12.32 9.99 -10.42
N PRO A 41 -11.65 8.84 -10.23
CA PRO A 41 -11.77 8.02 -9.03
C PRO A 41 -10.91 8.60 -7.90
N TRP A 42 -11.40 9.67 -7.27
CA TRP A 42 -10.64 10.48 -6.30
C TRP A 42 -10.15 9.67 -5.09
N THR A 43 -10.93 8.72 -4.61
CA THR A 43 -10.58 7.82 -3.51
C THR A 43 -9.37 6.96 -3.89
N THR A 44 -9.42 6.33 -5.06
CA THR A 44 -8.31 5.51 -5.57
C THR A 44 -7.07 6.37 -5.84
N LEU A 45 -7.23 7.55 -6.43
CA LEU A 45 -6.13 8.48 -6.69
C LEU A 45 -5.48 8.92 -5.38
N GLY A 46 -6.27 9.35 -4.39
CA GLY A 46 -5.80 9.78 -3.08
C GLY A 46 -5.03 8.68 -2.35
N ILE A 47 -5.51 7.44 -2.37
CA ILE A 47 -4.80 6.29 -1.79
C ILE A 47 -3.42 6.11 -2.43
N ASN A 48 -3.32 6.17 -3.77
CA ASN A 48 -2.05 5.97 -4.46
C ASN A 48 -1.06 7.13 -4.22
N VAL A 49 -1.56 8.37 -4.24
CA VAL A 49 -0.74 9.55 -3.95
C VAL A 49 -0.19 9.48 -2.52
N ALA A 50 -1.05 9.26 -1.52
CA ALA A 50 -0.63 9.13 -0.12
C ALA A 50 0.34 7.96 0.07
N GLY A 51 0.04 6.79 -0.50
CA GLY A 51 0.93 5.63 -0.46
C GLY A 51 2.30 5.91 -1.07
N SER A 52 2.38 6.69 -2.15
CA SER A 52 3.65 7.09 -2.77
C SER A 52 4.49 7.97 -1.85
N PHE A 53 3.87 8.89 -1.10
CA PHE A 53 4.57 9.68 -0.09
C PHE A 53 5.06 8.82 1.07
N VAL A 54 4.26 7.85 1.55
CA VAL A 54 4.69 6.90 2.57
C VAL A 54 5.90 6.10 2.08
N LEU A 55 5.86 5.60 0.85
CA LEU A 55 7.01 4.91 0.25
C LEU A 55 8.24 5.82 0.17
N ALA A 56 8.08 7.07 -0.29
CA ALA A 56 9.18 8.02 -0.36
C ALA A 56 9.82 8.30 1.02
N VAL A 57 9.00 8.47 2.06
CA VAL A 57 9.45 8.61 3.45
C VAL A 57 10.23 7.37 3.88
N LEU A 58 9.69 6.17 3.65
CA LEU A 58 10.31 4.91 4.03
C LEU A 58 11.63 4.64 3.29
N THR A 59 11.76 5.05 2.03
CA THR A 59 12.99 4.80 1.26
C THR A 59 14.03 5.91 1.39
N THR A 60 13.66 7.09 1.87
CA THR A 60 14.57 8.24 2.00
C THR A 60 15.08 8.43 3.42
N LEU A 61 14.29 8.07 4.44
CA LEU A 61 14.67 8.23 5.85
C LEU A 61 15.35 6.99 6.46
N TRP A 62 15.63 5.96 5.65
CA TRP A 62 16.22 4.70 6.10
C TRP A 62 17.74 4.68 5.95
#